data_AF-A0A7S4R126-F1
#
_entry.id   AF-A0A7S4R126-F1
#
_cell.length_a   1.000
_cell.length_b   1.000
_cell.length_c   1.000
_cell.angle_alpha   90.00
_cell.angle_beta   90.00
_cell.angle_gamma   90.00
#
_symmetry.space_group_name_H-M   'P 1'
#
loop_
_entity.id
_entity.type
_entity.pdbx_description
1 polymer ?
#
loop_
_entity_poly.entity_id
_entity_poly.type
_entity_poly.pdbx_seq_one_letter_code
_entity_poly.pdbx_strand_id
1 'polypeptide(L)'
;QSRNTIEHNTHLTSHFQFKEKHPTSCIENNYYCSHMRFSFAIFALSCLSLTQASSPTSSLLRDDLLGLIGKNPSGHKDGNVINEFSSKLKAYAETPGVDSSDVLFAIGSSVFGVDVTVPKAESAQTGEDEEKPVIVDFDYMKQFMKDVFLSYGCTEDQAEISSEVLIEADKRGIDSHGLGRLKPIYCDRIDKGILWSNKPITIIKETETTALVDGNLGLGLYIGPYCMNLAIQKAKKYGVGFVAVQRSTHYGIAGYYASMAAEAGCVGLCGTNARPSIAPTFGVEPMLGTF
;
A
#
# COMPACT_ATOMS: atom_id res chain seq x y z
N GLN A 1 18.66 47.09 -17.88
CA GLN A 1 17.48 47.21 -18.76
C GLN A 1 16.94 45.79 -18.93
N SER A 2 15.64 45.50 -18.86
CA SER A 2 14.46 46.32 -18.54
C SER A 2 13.47 45.50 -17.70
N ARG A 3 12.54 46.15 -17.00
CA ARG A 3 11.39 45.47 -16.39
C ARG A 3 10.39 45.06 -17.48
N ASN A 4 9.55 44.06 -17.19
CA ASN A 4 8.13 44.12 -17.54
C ASN A 4 7.32 43.17 -16.64
N THR A 5 6.55 43.76 -15.73
CA THR A 5 5.44 43.14 -15.00
C THR A 5 4.15 43.54 -15.68
N ILE A 6 3.25 42.60 -15.97
CA ILE A 6 1.85 42.88 -16.29
C ILE A 6 0.99 41.90 -15.50
N GLU A 7 0.17 42.42 -14.60
CA GLU A 7 -1.00 41.74 -14.05
C GLU A 7 -2.26 42.30 -14.71
N HIS A 8 -3.22 41.43 -15.03
CA HIS A 8 -4.68 41.57 -14.83
C HIS A 8 -5.33 40.34 -15.52
N ASN A 9 -5.96 39.40 -14.82
CA ASN A 9 -7.10 39.46 -13.89
C ASN A 9 -8.46 39.67 -14.60
N THR A 10 -9.31 38.64 -14.64
CA THR A 10 -10.65 38.62 -14.00
C THR A 10 -11.39 37.29 -14.15
N HIS A 11 -11.93 36.80 -13.03
CA HIS A 11 -13.17 36.02 -12.80
C HIS A 11 -13.69 34.96 -13.81
N LEU A 12 -13.96 33.76 -13.26
CA LEU A 12 -15.35 33.39 -12.94
C LEU A 12 -15.39 32.46 -11.70
N THR A 13 -16.47 32.53 -10.91
CA THR A 13 -16.58 31.86 -9.60
C THR A 13 -18.01 31.39 -9.30
N SER A 14 -18.14 30.17 -8.77
CA SER A 14 -19.28 29.71 -7.96
C SER A 14 -18.70 28.84 -6.83
N HIS A 15 -18.70 29.30 -5.58
CA HIS A 15 -19.82 29.38 -4.64
C HIS A 15 -20.08 28.08 -3.86
N PHE A 16 -19.47 27.99 -2.68
CA PHE A 16 -20.21 27.72 -1.44
C PHE A 16 -19.68 28.63 -0.33
N GLN A 17 -20.57 29.18 0.50
CA GLN A 17 -20.21 29.94 1.70
C GLN A 17 -20.50 29.10 2.94
N PHE A 18 -19.56 29.06 3.87
CA PHE A 18 -19.87 28.87 5.29
C PHE A 18 -19.55 30.16 6.04
N LYS A 19 -20.37 30.48 7.04
CA LYS A 19 -20.49 31.81 7.64
C LYS A 19 -20.65 31.68 9.15
N GLU A 20 -19.59 31.93 9.90
CA GLU A 20 -19.72 32.16 11.33
C GLU A 20 -18.74 33.22 11.84
N LYS A 21 -18.97 33.69 13.07
CA LYS A 21 -18.47 35.00 13.55
C LYS A 21 -17.19 34.87 14.36
N HIS A 22 -16.22 35.74 14.09
CA HIS A 22 -15.28 36.16 15.15
C HIS A 22 -16.04 36.88 16.27
N PRO A 23 -15.52 36.81 17.50
CA PRO A 23 -14.86 38.01 18.01
C PRO A 23 -13.42 37.75 18.46
N THR A 24 -12.55 38.72 18.21
CA THR A 24 -11.22 38.81 18.83
C THR A 24 -11.33 39.52 20.18
N SER A 25 -10.87 38.90 21.26
CA SER A 25 -10.64 39.58 22.54
C SER A 25 -9.44 38.98 23.26
N CYS A 26 -8.46 39.82 23.60
CA CYS A 26 -7.30 39.40 24.39
C CYS A 26 -7.70 39.18 25.86
N ILE A 27 -7.27 38.07 26.44
CA ILE A 27 -7.18 37.91 27.90
C ILE A 27 -5.80 37.33 28.20
N GLU A 28 -4.95 38.11 28.86
CA GLU A 28 -3.76 37.58 29.52
C GLU A 28 -4.21 36.68 30.68
N ASN A 29 -3.69 35.46 30.77
CA ASN A 29 -3.70 34.73 32.03
C ASN A 29 -2.59 33.67 32.06
N ASN A 30 -1.80 33.68 33.14
CA ASN A 30 -0.74 32.70 33.36
C ASN A 30 -1.35 31.33 33.70
N TYR A 31 -1.18 30.35 32.81
CA TYR A 31 -1.38 28.93 33.14
C TYR A 31 -0.10 28.14 32.88
N TYR A 32 0.29 27.34 33.86
CA TYR A 32 1.53 26.57 33.85
C TYR A 32 1.55 25.55 32.70
N CYS A 33 2.45 25.74 31.74
CA CYS A 33 2.76 24.70 30.76
C CYS A 33 3.61 23.60 31.41
N SER A 34 2.93 22.67 32.09
CA SER A 34 3.47 21.37 32.51
C SER A 34 2.57 20.27 31.97
N HIS A 35 3.11 19.07 31.79
CA HIS A 35 2.41 17.88 31.23
C HIS A 35 2.16 17.85 29.72
N MET A 36 2.98 18.53 28.90
CA MET A 36 3.07 18.17 27.48
C MET A 36 3.75 16.79 27.35
N ARG A 37 3.05 15.80 26.80
CA ARG A 37 3.50 14.39 26.73
C ARG A 37 3.71 13.95 25.30
N PHE A 38 4.92 13.48 24.95
CA PHE A 38 5.27 13.08 23.58
C PHE A 38 5.33 11.55 23.44
N SER A 39 4.70 11.02 22.39
CA SER A 39 4.75 9.61 21.98
C SER A 39 5.29 9.49 20.56
N PHE A 40 6.30 8.65 20.33
CA PHE A 40 6.97 8.46 19.04
C PHE A 40 7.02 6.98 18.61
N ALA A 41 6.78 6.70 17.32
CA ALA A 41 7.04 5.39 16.71
C ALA A 41 7.66 5.47 15.30
N ILE A 42 8.62 4.59 14.97
CA ILE A 42 9.30 4.52 13.67
C ILE A 42 9.37 3.07 13.14
N PHE A 43 9.03 2.87 11.87
CA PHE A 43 8.94 1.57 11.17
C PHE A 43 9.84 1.48 9.90
N ALA A 44 10.07 0.27 9.37
CA ALA A 44 10.93 0.03 8.20
C ALA A 44 10.63 -1.25 7.38
N LEU A 45 10.78 -1.25 6.04
CA LEU A 45 10.51 -2.42 5.16
C LEU A 45 11.14 -2.40 3.74
N SER A 46 11.43 -3.58 3.16
CA SER A 46 11.82 -3.81 1.75
C SER A 46 11.23 -5.11 1.14
N CYS A 47 10.99 -5.17 -0.20
CA CYS A 47 10.78 -6.40 -1.01
C CYS A 47 10.55 -6.13 -2.55
N LEU A 48 10.59 -7.19 -3.37
CA LEU A 48 10.47 -7.19 -4.86
C LEU A 48 9.15 -7.84 -5.40
N SER A 49 8.93 -7.84 -6.73
CA SER A 49 7.74 -8.32 -7.49
C SER A 49 8.04 -9.57 -8.37
N LEU A 50 7.13 -10.35 -9.00
CA LEU A 50 5.89 -10.11 -9.81
C LEU A 50 4.89 -11.32 -9.80
N THR A 51 3.69 -11.18 -10.42
CA THR A 51 2.58 -12.18 -10.66
C THR A 51 1.61 -11.59 -11.77
N GLN A 52 0.60 -12.20 -12.44
CA GLN A 52 -0.22 -13.45 -12.35
C GLN A 52 -0.80 -13.90 -13.77
N ALA A 53 -1.91 -14.68 -13.90
CA ALA A 53 -2.46 -15.24 -15.19
C ALA A 53 -3.98 -15.64 -15.17
N SER A 54 -4.64 -15.95 -16.32
CA SER A 54 -6.13 -16.12 -16.44
C SER A 54 -6.72 -17.00 -17.60
N SER A 55 -8.04 -17.34 -17.50
CA SER A 55 -9.06 -17.66 -18.56
C SER A 55 -9.05 -19.03 -19.33
N PRO A 56 -10.23 -19.65 -19.71
CA PRO A 56 -10.35 -21.11 -19.92
C PRO A 56 -10.51 -21.67 -21.36
N THR A 57 -10.42 -20.88 -22.42
CA THR A 57 -10.23 -21.38 -23.82
C THR A 57 -8.94 -20.86 -24.42
N SER A 58 -8.57 -19.63 -24.06
CA SER A 58 -7.19 -19.19 -24.03
C SER A 58 -6.29 -20.15 -23.23
N SER A 59 -6.80 -20.81 -22.18
CA SER A 59 -6.05 -21.74 -21.32
C SER A 59 -5.24 -22.77 -22.09
N LEU A 60 -5.78 -23.50 -23.08
CA LEU A 60 -5.03 -24.59 -23.70
C LEU A 60 -3.78 -24.10 -24.46
N LEU A 61 -3.87 -22.97 -25.17
CA LEU A 61 -2.70 -22.35 -25.82
C LEU A 61 -1.79 -21.65 -24.80
N ARG A 62 -2.38 -21.05 -23.75
CA ARG A 62 -1.68 -20.41 -22.64
C ARG A 62 -0.86 -21.40 -21.82
N ASP A 63 -1.42 -22.54 -21.48
CA ASP A 63 -0.82 -23.61 -20.67
C ASP A 63 0.23 -24.37 -21.47
N ASP A 64 0.08 -24.44 -22.80
CA ASP A 64 1.15 -24.88 -23.72
C ASP A 64 2.32 -23.87 -23.74
N LEU A 65 2.05 -22.56 -23.84
CA LEU A 65 3.08 -21.51 -23.83
C LEU A 65 3.80 -21.44 -22.46
N LEU A 66 3.05 -21.43 -21.36
CA LEU A 66 3.56 -21.55 -19.99
C LEU A 66 4.28 -22.89 -19.78
N GLY A 67 3.81 -23.96 -20.44
CA GLY A 67 4.42 -25.28 -20.45
C GLY A 67 5.79 -25.30 -21.13
N LEU A 68 5.96 -24.59 -22.27
CA LEU A 68 7.27 -24.41 -22.92
C LEU A 68 8.23 -23.61 -22.04
N ILE A 69 7.74 -22.52 -21.43
CA ILE A 69 8.51 -21.70 -20.48
C ILE A 69 8.96 -22.53 -19.27
N GLY A 70 8.05 -23.31 -18.67
CA GLY A 70 8.31 -24.08 -17.44
C GLY A 70 9.13 -25.35 -17.65
N LYS A 71 8.94 -26.07 -18.77
CA LYS A 71 9.68 -27.31 -19.07
C LYS A 71 11.11 -27.03 -19.54
N ASN A 72 11.37 -25.88 -20.15
CA ASN A 72 12.71 -25.47 -20.59
C ASN A 72 13.08 -24.08 -20.02
N PRO A 73 13.59 -23.99 -18.78
CA PRO A 73 14.01 -22.71 -18.17
C PRO A 73 15.08 -21.93 -18.97
N SER A 74 15.89 -22.63 -19.78
CA SER A 74 16.86 -22.06 -20.72
C SER A 74 16.41 -22.11 -22.19
N GLY A 75 15.14 -22.45 -22.46
CA GLY A 75 14.59 -22.64 -23.82
C GLY A 75 14.65 -21.39 -24.70
N HIS A 76 14.71 -20.20 -24.09
CA HIS A 76 14.99 -18.92 -24.74
C HIS A 76 16.39 -18.83 -25.38
N LYS A 77 17.20 -19.90 -25.34
CA LYS A 77 18.50 -20.03 -26.03
C LYS A 77 18.51 -21.14 -27.10
N ASP A 78 17.41 -21.87 -27.27
CA ASP A 78 17.25 -22.91 -28.27
C ASP A 78 16.35 -22.41 -29.40
N GLY A 79 16.90 -22.32 -30.62
CA GLY A 79 16.16 -21.86 -31.80
C GLY A 79 14.91 -22.67 -32.12
N ASN A 80 14.86 -23.96 -31.76
CA ASN A 80 13.68 -24.79 -31.96
C ASN A 80 12.55 -24.39 -31.00
N VAL A 81 12.89 -24.17 -29.73
CA VAL A 81 11.93 -23.74 -28.69
C VAL A 81 11.44 -22.32 -28.95
N ILE A 82 12.33 -21.41 -29.40
CA ILE A 82 11.94 -20.05 -29.83
C ILE A 82 10.96 -20.10 -31.02
N ASN A 83 11.21 -20.96 -32.01
CA ASN A 83 10.32 -21.12 -33.17
C ASN A 83 8.95 -21.71 -32.77
N GLU A 84 8.92 -22.73 -31.92
CA GLU A 84 7.67 -23.33 -31.41
C GLU A 84 6.86 -22.31 -30.60
N PHE A 85 7.53 -21.60 -29.68
CA PHE A 85 6.93 -20.54 -28.87
C PHE A 85 6.38 -19.39 -29.75
N SER A 86 7.14 -18.96 -30.77
CA SER A 86 6.70 -17.92 -31.72
C SER A 86 5.44 -18.33 -32.49
N SER A 87 5.37 -19.58 -32.92
CA SER A 87 4.20 -20.13 -33.63
C SER A 87 2.96 -20.15 -32.72
N LYS A 88 3.10 -20.68 -31.50
CA LYS A 88 2.01 -20.74 -30.52
C LYS A 88 1.56 -19.35 -30.03
N LEU A 89 2.48 -18.39 -29.87
CA LEU A 89 2.15 -17.02 -29.44
C LEU A 89 1.35 -16.26 -30.51
N LYS A 90 1.57 -16.53 -31.80
CA LYS A 90 0.77 -15.98 -32.90
C LYS A 90 -0.64 -16.58 -32.91
N ALA A 91 -0.77 -17.90 -32.81
CA ALA A 91 -2.08 -18.54 -32.65
C ALA A 91 -2.84 -18.05 -31.41
N TYR A 92 -2.13 -17.71 -30.33
CA TYR A 92 -2.70 -17.07 -29.15
C TYR A 92 -3.22 -15.65 -29.44
N ALA A 93 -2.43 -14.81 -30.13
CA ALA A 93 -2.85 -13.46 -30.55
C ALA A 93 -4.05 -13.44 -31.51
N GLU A 94 -4.24 -14.51 -32.28
CA GLU A 94 -5.37 -14.69 -33.20
C GLU A 94 -6.63 -15.27 -32.53
N THR A 95 -6.56 -15.66 -31.25
CA THR A 95 -7.69 -16.24 -30.51
C THR A 95 -8.68 -15.15 -30.05
N PRO A 96 -9.99 -15.24 -30.41
CA PRO A 96 -10.97 -14.24 -30.01
C PRO A 96 -11.09 -14.07 -28.49
N GLY A 97 -11.05 -12.82 -28.03
CA GLY A 97 -11.15 -12.48 -26.60
C GLY A 97 -9.84 -12.55 -25.81
N VAL A 98 -8.69 -12.74 -26.47
CA VAL A 98 -7.38 -12.57 -25.82
C VAL A 98 -7.07 -11.10 -25.57
N ASP A 99 -6.69 -10.80 -24.33
CA ASP A 99 -6.29 -9.47 -23.85
C ASP A 99 -4.90 -9.10 -24.40
N SER A 100 -4.76 -7.94 -25.04
CA SER A 100 -3.49 -7.47 -25.59
C SER A 100 -2.47 -7.04 -24.51
N SER A 101 -2.89 -6.91 -23.25
CA SER A 101 -2.02 -6.64 -22.10
C SER A 101 -1.47 -7.91 -21.43
N ASP A 102 -1.81 -9.10 -21.95
CA ASP A 102 -1.44 -10.39 -21.38
C ASP A 102 0.09 -10.58 -21.27
N VAL A 103 0.52 -11.04 -20.09
CA VAL A 103 1.94 -11.30 -19.75
C VAL A 103 2.65 -12.24 -20.73
N LEU A 104 1.94 -13.10 -21.46
CA LEU A 104 2.56 -13.94 -22.50
C LEU A 104 3.18 -13.12 -23.64
N PHE A 105 2.62 -11.97 -24.02
CA PHE A 105 3.21 -11.09 -25.03
C PHE A 105 4.45 -10.38 -24.49
N ALA A 106 4.41 -9.95 -23.23
CA ALA A 106 5.58 -9.38 -22.55
C ALA A 106 6.72 -10.39 -22.38
N ILE A 107 6.41 -11.67 -22.11
CA ILE A 107 7.40 -12.77 -22.08
C ILE A 107 7.93 -13.05 -23.49
N GLY A 108 7.07 -13.01 -24.52
CA GLY A 108 7.47 -13.14 -25.92
C GLY A 108 8.56 -12.15 -26.30
N SER A 109 8.32 -10.86 -26.12
CA SER A 109 9.30 -9.82 -26.44
C SER A 109 10.51 -9.84 -25.51
N SER A 110 10.29 -9.91 -24.19
CA SER A 110 11.35 -9.68 -23.18
C SER A 110 12.23 -10.90 -22.88
N VAL A 111 11.75 -12.12 -23.19
CA VAL A 111 12.46 -13.37 -22.89
C VAL A 111 12.81 -14.13 -24.17
N PHE A 112 11.92 -14.21 -25.16
CA PHE A 112 12.14 -14.98 -26.40
C PHE A 112 12.52 -14.11 -27.61
N GLY A 113 12.47 -12.77 -27.51
CA GLY A 113 12.74 -11.87 -28.64
C GLY A 113 11.68 -11.92 -29.75
N VAL A 114 10.45 -12.31 -29.41
CA VAL A 114 9.33 -12.48 -30.34
C VAL A 114 8.26 -11.42 -30.09
N ASP A 115 8.23 -10.39 -30.93
CA ASP A 115 7.12 -9.45 -31.00
C ASP A 115 5.97 -10.02 -31.85
N VAL A 116 4.73 -9.83 -31.37
CA VAL A 116 3.49 -10.21 -32.09
C VAL A 116 2.52 -9.03 -32.03
N THR A 117 2.16 -8.49 -33.18
CA THR A 117 1.14 -7.43 -33.30
C THR A 117 -0.25 -8.02 -33.19
N VAL A 118 -0.84 -8.01 -31.99
CA VAL A 118 -2.26 -8.37 -31.80
C VAL A 118 -3.14 -7.40 -32.59
N PRO A 119 -4.04 -7.87 -33.47
CA PRO A 119 -4.99 -7.01 -34.16
C PRO A 119 -5.87 -6.29 -33.14
N LYS A 120 -5.81 -4.96 -33.10
CA LYS A 120 -6.68 -4.18 -32.22
C LYS A 120 -8.11 -4.31 -32.75
N ALA A 121 -8.94 -5.08 -32.05
CA ALA A 121 -10.34 -5.27 -32.43
C ALA A 121 -11.03 -3.92 -32.64
N GLU A 122 -11.83 -3.80 -33.70
CA GLU A 122 -12.63 -2.60 -33.95
C GLU A 122 -13.70 -2.50 -32.86
N SER A 123 -13.39 -1.71 -31.82
CA SER A 123 -14.33 -1.35 -30.77
C SER A 123 -15.45 -0.52 -31.38
N ALA A 124 -16.55 -1.18 -31.76
CA ALA A 124 -17.82 -0.51 -31.99
C ALA A 124 -18.11 0.41 -30.80
N GLN A 125 -18.56 1.64 -31.07
CA GLN A 125 -18.82 2.64 -30.03
C GLN A 125 -20.11 2.31 -29.26
N THR A 126 -20.05 1.29 -28.41
CA THR A 126 -20.84 1.27 -27.17
C THR A 126 -20.39 2.48 -26.35
N GLY A 127 -21.34 3.26 -25.84
CA GLY A 127 -21.03 4.41 -25.01
C GLY A 127 -20.24 4.02 -23.76
N GLU A 128 -19.58 5.00 -23.16
CA GLU A 128 -18.95 4.85 -21.85
C GLU A 128 -20.04 4.65 -20.79
N ASP A 129 -20.40 3.40 -20.53
CA ASP A 129 -21.09 3.00 -19.30
C ASP A 129 -20.13 3.31 -18.15
N GLU A 130 -20.25 4.49 -17.54
CA GLU A 130 -19.54 4.83 -16.31
C GLU A 130 -19.79 3.72 -15.28
N GLU A 131 -18.73 2.98 -14.92
CA GLU A 131 -18.82 1.86 -13.98
C GLU A 131 -19.20 2.40 -12.60
N LYS A 132 -20.50 2.36 -12.31
CA LYS A 132 -21.08 3.07 -11.15
C LYS A 132 -20.44 2.57 -9.86
N PRO A 133 -19.91 3.47 -9.01
CA PRO A 133 -19.21 3.07 -7.81
C PRO A 133 -20.13 2.25 -6.90
N VAL A 134 -19.74 1.01 -6.64
CA VAL A 134 -20.48 0.10 -5.75
C VAL A 134 -20.25 0.58 -4.31
N ILE A 135 -21.27 1.23 -3.74
CA ILE A 135 -21.25 1.65 -2.34
C ILE A 135 -21.45 0.42 -1.47
N VAL A 136 -20.50 0.16 -0.57
CA VAL A 136 -20.53 -0.93 0.41
C VAL A 136 -20.38 -0.34 1.81
N ASP A 137 -21.04 -0.96 2.79
CA ASP A 137 -20.97 -0.56 4.19
C ASP A 137 -19.57 -0.79 4.82
N PHE A 138 -19.15 0.11 5.71
CA PHE A 138 -17.83 0.06 6.34
C PHE A 138 -17.68 -1.11 7.33
N ASP A 139 -18.71 -1.45 8.10
CA ASP A 139 -18.64 -2.55 9.08
C ASP A 139 -18.66 -3.91 8.36
N TYR A 140 -19.47 -4.04 7.31
CA TYR A 140 -19.40 -5.18 6.38
C TYR A 140 -18.00 -5.35 5.78
N MET A 141 -17.40 -4.27 5.27
CA MET A 141 -16.08 -4.33 4.64
C MET A 141 -14.95 -4.60 5.66
N LYS A 142 -15.07 -4.07 6.88
CA LYS A 142 -14.18 -4.42 8.00
C LYS A 142 -14.27 -5.92 8.33
N GLN A 143 -15.47 -6.48 8.44
CA GLN A 143 -15.66 -7.90 8.71
C GLN A 143 -15.07 -8.76 7.58
N PHE A 144 -15.29 -8.41 6.32
CA PHE A 144 -14.66 -9.07 5.18
C PHE A 144 -13.12 -9.07 5.27
N MET A 145 -12.50 -7.92 5.59
CA MET A 145 -11.05 -7.85 5.78
C MET A 145 -10.56 -8.71 6.96
N LYS A 146 -11.33 -8.76 8.05
CA LYS A 146 -11.04 -9.62 9.22
C LYS A 146 -11.09 -11.10 8.84
N ASP A 147 -12.14 -11.54 8.14
CA ASP A 147 -12.29 -12.94 7.68
C ASP A 147 -11.15 -13.34 6.73
N VAL A 148 -10.71 -12.42 5.87
CA VAL A 148 -9.51 -12.61 5.05
C VAL A 148 -8.26 -12.79 5.94
N PHE A 149 -7.98 -11.91 6.91
CA PHE A 149 -6.84 -12.11 7.81
C PHE A 149 -6.90 -13.44 8.60
N LEU A 150 -8.08 -13.85 9.07
CA LEU A 150 -8.28 -15.14 9.73
C LEU A 150 -7.97 -16.33 8.82
N SER A 151 -8.43 -16.30 7.56
CA SER A 151 -8.12 -17.37 6.58
C SER A 151 -6.62 -17.47 6.23
N TYR A 152 -5.86 -16.38 6.37
CA TYR A 152 -4.39 -16.37 6.27
C TYR A 152 -3.68 -16.75 7.58
N GLY A 153 -4.42 -17.22 8.60
CA GLY A 153 -3.88 -17.79 9.84
C GLY A 153 -3.48 -16.76 10.90
N CYS A 154 -3.97 -15.53 10.83
CA CYS A 154 -3.83 -14.54 11.90
C CYS A 154 -4.66 -14.96 13.14
N THR A 155 -4.29 -14.48 14.33
CA THR A 155 -5.19 -14.59 15.50
C THR A 155 -6.37 -13.64 15.39
N GLU A 156 -7.41 -13.86 16.19
CA GLU A 156 -8.59 -12.98 16.29
C GLU A 156 -8.20 -11.52 16.53
N ASP A 157 -7.37 -11.26 17.56
CA ASP A 157 -6.86 -9.92 17.89
C ASP A 157 -6.06 -9.29 16.74
N GLN A 158 -5.25 -10.10 16.02
CA GLN A 158 -4.47 -9.64 14.87
C GLN A 158 -5.39 -9.26 13.71
N ALA A 159 -6.42 -10.05 13.43
CA ALA A 159 -7.36 -9.82 12.34
C ALA A 159 -8.29 -8.62 12.61
N GLU A 160 -8.82 -8.51 13.84
CA GLU A 160 -9.68 -7.41 14.31
C GLU A 160 -8.95 -6.06 14.26
N ILE A 161 -7.75 -5.98 14.83
CA ILE A 161 -6.97 -4.73 14.85
C ILE A 161 -6.50 -4.38 13.43
N SER A 162 -6.14 -5.38 12.61
CA SER A 162 -5.67 -5.13 11.24
C SER A 162 -6.78 -4.68 10.30
N SER A 163 -8.01 -5.16 10.46
CA SER A 163 -9.15 -4.69 9.68
C SER A 163 -9.58 -3.27 10.07
N GLU A 164 -9.50 -2.90 11.35
CA GLU A 164 -9.77 -1.52 11.81
C GLU A 164 -8.76 -0.52 11.23
N VAL A 165 -7.45 -0.82 11.27
CA VAL A 165 -6.41 0.09 10.73
C VAL A 165 -6.54 0.27 9.20
N LEU A 166 -7.05 -0.74 8.47
CA LEU A 166 -7.33 -0.60 7.04
C LEU A 166 -8.61 0.18 6.77
N ILE A 167 -9.73 -0.16 7.41
CA ILE A 167 -11.01 0.51 7.13
C ILE A 167 -10.97 1.98 7.55
N GLU A 168 -10.16 2.34 8.56
CA GLU A 168 -9.94 3.72 8.99
C GLU A 168 -9.14 4.56 7.97
N ALA A 169 -8.49 3.94 6.98
CA ALA A 169 -7.98 4.66 5.81
C ALA A 169 -9.10 4.99 4.83
N ASP A 170 -9.99 4.03 4.53
CA ASP A 170 -11.11 4.22 3.59
C ASP A 170 -12.16 5.19 4.16
N LYS A 171 -12.50 5.08 5.45
CA LYS A 171 -13.34 6.04 6.21
C LYS A 171 -12.81 7.48 6.15
N ARG A 172 -11.50 7.67 5.92
CA ARG A 172 -10.82 8.98 5.82
C ARG A 172 -10.55 9.42 4.37
N GLY A 173 -11.01 8.67 3.36
CA GLY A 173 -10.76 8.96 1.94
C GLY A 173 -9.28 8.77 1.53
N ILE A 174 -8.59 7.81 2.14
CA ILE A 174 -7.19 7.49 1.88
C ILE A 174 -7.08 6.10 1.24
N ASP A 175 -7.84 5.90 0.15
CA ASP A 175 -8.00 4.66 -0.63
C ASP A 175 -6.66 4.02 -1.01
N SER A 176 -5.64 4.87 -1.19
CA SER A 176 -4.25 4.49 -1.42
C SER A 176 -3.59 3.66 -0.30
N HIS A 177 -4.24 3.48 0.85
CA HIS A 177 -3.72 2.75 2.02
C HIS A 177 -4.74 1.82 2.71
N GLY A 178 -6.04 1.87 2.36
CA GLY A 178 -7.09 1.00 2.91
C GLY A 178 -7.28 -0.31 2.14
N LEU A 179 -8.52 -0.71 1.86
CA LEU A 179 -8.93 -1.99 1.26
C LEU A 179 -8.10 -2.37 0.03
N GLY A 180 -7.77 -1.40 -0.84
CA GLY A 180 -6.92 -1.59 -2.02
C GLY A 180 -5.51 -2.13 -1.74
N ARG A 181 -5.10 -2.22 -0.45
CA ARG A 181 -3.86 -2.85 0.00
C ARG A 181 -4.03 -4.27 0.53
N LEU A 182 -5.23 -4.71 0.89
CA LEU A 182 -5.50 -6.03 1.48
C LEU A 182 -4.79 -7.16 0.72
N LYS A 183 -5.13 -7.35 -0.55
CA LYS A 183 -4.50 -8.36 -1.42
C LYS A 183 -3.01 -8.06 -1.69
N PRO A 184 -2.62 -6.96 -2.37
CA PRO A 184 -1.25 -6.81 -2.89
C PRO A 184 -0.17 -6.53 -1.83
N ILE A 185 -0.54 -6.13 -0.61
CA ILE A 185 0.42 -5.78 0.46
C ILE A 185 0.40 -6.79 1.62
N TYR A 186 -0.71 -7.51 1.85
CA TYR A 186 -0.80 -8.48 2.94
C TYR A 186 -0.94 -9.91 2.40
N CYS A 187 -2.04 -10.27 1.73
CA CYS A 187 -2.26 -11.62 1.21
C CYS A 187 -1.09 -12.11 0.34
N ASP A 188 -0.80 -11.38 -0.74
CA ASP A 188 0.25 -11.71 -1.72
C ASP A 188 1.67 -11.72 -1.11
N ARG A 189 1.84 -11.19 0.12
CA ARG A 189 3.10 -11.17 0.86
C ARG A 189 3.21 -12.30 1.89
N ILE A 190 2.08 -12.76 2.42
CA ILE A 190 2.01 -13.98 3.24
C ILE A 190 2.23 -15.20 2.33
N ASP A 191 1.59 -15.25 1.16
CA ASP A 191 1.81 -16.29 0.15
C ASP A 191 3.29 -16.40 -0.28
N LYS A 192 3.97 -15.26 -0.38
CA LYS A 192 5.40 -15.17 -0.74
C LYS A 192 6.34 -15.38 0.46
N GLY A 193 5.82 -15.64 1.65
CA GLY A 193 6.60 -15.90 2.88
C GLY A 193 7.40 -14.70 3.42
N ILE A 194 7.16 -13.50 2.90
CA ILE A 194 7.86 -12.25 3.24
C ILE A 194 7.12 -11.39 4.27
N LEU A 195 5.84 -11.70 4.52
CA LEU A 195 5.06 -11.27 5.68
C LEU A 195 4.58 -12.52 6.42
N TRP A 196 4.68 -12.55 7.74
CA TRP A 196 4.26 -13.69 8.56
C TRP A 196 2.98 -13.33 9.33
N SER A 197 1.87 -14.04 9.08
CA SER A 197 0.55 -13.70 9.64
C SER A 197 0.53 -13.75 11.18
N ASN A 198 0.97 -14.87 11.76
CA ASN A 198 0.99 -15.09 13.21
C ASN A 198 2.42 -15.31 13.73
N LYS A 199 3.03 -14.24 14.24
CA LYS A 199 4.34 -14.26 14.92
C LYS A 199 4.34 -13.37 16.15
N PRO A 200 5.07 -13.75 17.22
CA PRO A 200 5.16 -12.94 18.41
C PRO A 200 6.00 -11.68 18.17
N ILE A 201 5.48 -10.54 18.63
CA ILE A 201 6.25 -9.30 18.77
C ILE A 201 7.30 -9.52 19.87
N THR A 202 8.53 -9.02 19.67
CA THR A 202 9.63 -9.19 20.64
C THR A 202 10.20 -7.85 21.05
N ILE A 203 10.22 -7.53 22.35
CA ILE A 203 10.96 -6.36 22.85
C ILE A 203 12.43 -6.75 22.97
N ILE A 204 13.30 -6.15 22.14
CA ILE A 204 14.75 -6.41 22.12
C ILE A 204 15.43 -5.68 23.28
N LYS A 205 15.00 -4.46 23.56
CA LYS A 205 15.56 -3.59 24.60
C LYS A 205 14.50 -2.64 25.11
N GLU A 206 14.49 -2.40 26.41
CA GLU A 206 13.53 -1.51 27.06
C GLU A 206 14.20 -0.63 28.12
N THR A 207 13.66 0.56 28.30
CA THR A 207 13.90 1.46 29.43
C THR A 207 12.56 2.00 29.92
N GLU A 208 12.55 2.83 30.97
CA GLU A 208 11.32 3.47 31.45
C GLU A 208 10.58 4.26 30.36
N THR A 209 11.32 5.03 29.55
CA THR A 209 10.79 5.93 28.52
C THR A 209 10.93 5.41 27.08
N THR A 210 11.72 4.37 26.83
CA THR A 210 11.98 3.88 25.46
C THR A 210 11.85 2.36 25.30
N ALA A 211 11.61 1.90 24.07
CA ALA A 211 11.75 0.50 23.67
C ALA A 211 12.26 0.35 22.23
N LEU A 212 12.92 -0.77 21.96
CA LEU A 212 13.21 -1.28 20.61
C LEU A 212 12.47 -2.62 20.45
N VAL A 213 11.65 -2.70 19.41
CA VAL A 213 10.76 -3.83 19.13
C VAL A 213 11.16 -4.49 17.81
N ASP A 214 11.19 -5.82 17.80
CA ASP A 214 11.21 -6.62 16.59
C ASP A 214 9.80 -7.05 16.21
N GLY A 215 9.39 -6.71 14.98
CA GLY A 215 8.13 -7.14 14.39
C GLY A 215 8.13 -8.58 13.89
N ASN A 216 9.29 -9.24 13.79
CA ASN A 216 9.48 -10.59 13.26
C ASN A 216 8.79 -10.86 11.90
N LEU A 217 8.80 -9.84 11.02
CA LEU A 217 8.11 -9.78 9.72
C LEU A 217 6.58 -9.92 9.81
N GLY A 218 6.00 -9.66 10.99
CA GLY A 218 4.57 -9.69 11.25
C GLY A 218 3.78 -8.56 10.58
N LEU A 219 2.45 -8.62 10.71
CA LEU A 219 1.52 -7.57 10.24
C LEU A 219 1.83 -6.21 10.86
N GLY A 220 2.30 -5.25 10.06
CA GLY A 220 2.56 -3.87 10.50
C GLY A 220 1.32 -3.19 11.06
N LEU A 221 0.14 -3.56 10.55
CA LEU A 221 -1.18 -3.13 11.04
C LEU A 221 -1.47 -3.54 12.50
N TYR A 222 -0.89 -4.65 12.99
CA TYR A 222 -1.02 -5.10 14.39
C TYR A 222 0.15 -4.63 15.27
N ILE A 223 1.37 -4.59 14.71
CA ILE A 223 2.57 -4.12 15.41
C ILE A 223 2.49 -2.60 15.67
N GLY A 224 1.90 -1.83 14.75
CA GLY A 224 1.65 -0.39 14.88
C GLY A 224 0.90 -0.01 16.16
N PRO A 225 -0.36 -0.49 16.35
CA PRO A 225 -1.15 -0.18 17.53
C PRO A 225 -0.53 -0.73 18.82
N TYR A 226 0.11 -1.91 18.79
CA TYR A 226 0.87 -2.42 19.93
C TYR A 226 1.98 -1.45 20.36
N CYS A 227 2.81 -1.00 19.42
CA CYS A 227 3.94 -0.12 19.70
C CYS A 227 3.49 1.29 20.12
N MET A 228 2.43 1.83 19.52
CA MET A 228 1.87 3.12 19.93
C MET A 228 1.23 3.04 21.32
N ASN A 229 0.51 1.96 21.66
CA ASN A 229 0.01 1.74 23.01
C ASN A 229 1.15 1.65 24.04
N LEU A 230 2.27 0.98 23.73
CA LEU A 230 3.46 0.95 24.58
C LEU A 230 4.08 2.35 24.75
N ALA A 231 4.15 3.16 23.68
CA ALA A 231 4.61 4.54 23.77
C ALA A 231 3.69 5.39 24.66
N ILE A 232 2.37 5.29 24.49
CA ILE A 232 1.35 6.00 25.29
C ILE A 232 1.44 5.61 26.77
N GLN A 233 1.62 4.32 27.09
CA GLN A 233 1.78 3.86 28.48
C GLN A 233 3.03 4.47 29.14
N LYS A 234 4.17 4.48 28.42
CA LYS A 234 5.41 5.13 28.89
C LYS A 234 5.23 6.64 29.06
N ALA A 235 4.63 7.32 28.08
CA ALA A 235 4.35 8.76 28.13
C ALA A 235 3.41 9.14 29.28
N LYS A 236 2.38 8.32 29.56
CA LYS A 236 1.45 8.54 30.69
C LYS A 236 2.12 8.36 32.05
N LYS A 237 3.10 7.47 32.18
CA LYS A 237 3.84 7.23 33.44
C LYS A 237 5.03 8.18 33.66
N TYR A 238 5.80 8.47 32.61
CA TYR A 238 7.10 9.15 32.69
C TYR A 238 7.20 10.46 31.90
N GLY A 239 6.12 10.92 31.27
CA GLY A 239 6.07 12.16 30.48
C GLY A 239 6.44 11.98 29.00
N VAL A 240 7.23 10.97 28.65
CA VAL A 240 7.64 10.69 27.26
C VAL A 240 7.72 9.18 26.99
N GLY A 241 7.37 8.77 25.76
CA GLY A 241 7.45 7.39 25.28
C GLY A 241 7.98 7.32 23.84
N PHE A 242 9.03 6.53 23.59
CA PHE A 242 9.60 6.34 22.26
C PHE A 242 9.78 4.86 21.93
N VAL A 243 9.16 4.37 20.86
CA VAL A 243 9.21 2.95 20.47
C VAL A 243 9.72 2.82 19.02
N ALA A 244 10.98 2.40 18.87
CA ALA A 244 11.54 2.05 17.56
C ALA A 244 11.12 0.63 17.17
N VAL A 245 10.81 0.39 15.91
CA VAL A 245 10.41 -0.94 15.40
C VAL A 245 11.25 -1.34 14.19
N GLN A 246 11.93 -2.48 14.30
CA GLN A 246 12.65 -3.14 13.21
C GLN A 246 11.89 -4.36 12.70
N ARG A 247 12.17 -4.78 11.45
CA ARG A 247 11.62 -6.02 10.86
C ARG A 247 10.10 -6.14 11.01
N SER A 248 9.36 -5.05 10.82
CA SER A 248 7.89 -5.05 10.74
C SER A 248 7.45 -5.33 9.30
N THR A 249 6.20 -5.01 8.96
CA THR A 249 5.75 -4.80 7.58
C THR A 249 4.95 -3.49 7.43
N HIS A 250 4.19 -3.33 6.33
CA HIS A 250 3.45 -2.11 6.02
C HIS A 250 2.33 -1.88 7.04
N TYR A 251 2.14 -0.63 7.46
CA TYR A 251 1.32 -0.28 8.63
C TYR A 251 0.05 0.53 8.32
N GLY A 252 -0.41 0.56 7.07
CA GLY A 252 -1.56 1.38 6.67
C GLY A 252 -1.26 2.88 6.75
N ILE A 253 -2.23 3.67 7.24
CA ILE A 253 -2.10 5.13 7.35
C ILE A 253 -1.35 5.55 8.63
N ALA A 254 -0.29 6.35 8.48
CA ALA A 254 0.46 6.91 9.60
C ALA A 254 -0.44 7.67 10.60
N GLY A 255 -1.43 8.42 10.10
CA GLY A 255 -2.35 9.22 10.89
C GLY A 255 -3.16 8.44 11.94
N TYR A 256 -3.36 7.13 11.76
CA TYR A 256 -4.02 6.28 12.77
C TYR A 256 -3.26 6.31 14.11
N TYR A 257 -1.93 6.20 14.06
CA TYR A 257 -1.09 6.16 15.26
C TYR A 257 -1.00 7.50 15.97
N ALA A 258 -1.06 8.60 15.22
CA ALA A 258 -1.19 9.94 15.79
C ALA A 258 -2.56 10.13 16.47
N SER A 259 -3.66 9.65 15.87
CA SER A 259 -5.00 9.66 16.46
C SER A 259 -5.04 8.93 17.82
N MET A 260 -4.51 7.69 17.89
CA MET A 260 -4.45 6.91 19.14
C MET A 260 -3.81 7.69 20.31
N ALA A 261 -2.73 8.42 20.05
CA ALA A 261 -2.04 9.20 21.07
C ALA A 261 -2.84 10.46 21.46
N ALA A 262 -3.47 11.14 20.49
CA ALA A 262 -4.33 12.30 20.74
C ALA A 262 -5.56 11.94 21.58
N GLU A 263 -6.26 10.86 21.22
CA GLU A 263 -7.38 10.26 21.99
C GLU A 263 -6.96 9.86 23.41
N ALA A 264 -5.72 9.36 23.55
CA ALA A 264 -5.14 9.05 24.84
C ALA A 264 -4.72 10.29 25.66
N GLY A 265 -4.88 11.52 25.16
CA GLY A 265 -4.47 12.76 25.83
C GLY A 265 -2.96 13.02 25.79
N CYS A 266 -2.30 12.68 24.69
CA CYS A 266 -0.87 12.86 24.45
C CYS A 266 -0.61 13.46 23.04
N VAL A 267 0.57 14.05 22.83
CA VAL A 267 1.05 14.46 21.51
C VAL A 267 1.65 13.24 20.81
N GLY A 268 1.02 12.79 19.72
CA GLY A 268 1.47 11.67 18.91
C GLY A 268 2.32 12.11 17.71
N LEU A 269 3.45 11.44 17.49
CA LEU A 269 4.28 11.54 16.31
C LEU A 269 4.66 10.13 15.83
N CYS A 270 4.70 9.93 14.52
CA CYS A 270 4.93 8.61 13.93
C CYS A 270 5.47 8.75 12.50
N GLY A 271 6.22 7.74 12.05
CA GLY A 271 6.65 7.62 10.66
C GLY A 271 7.11 6.21 10.30
N THR A 272 7.40 6.01 9.02
CA THR A 272 8.00 4.77 8.51
C THR A 272 8.97 5.13 7.40
N ASN A 273 10.01 4.31 7.18
CA ASN A 273 10.60 4.25 5.85
C ASN A 273 9.75 3.36 4.93
N ALA A 274 9.98 3.48 3.63
CA ALA A 274 9.34 2.67 2.61
C ALA A 274 10.38 2.23 1.58
N ARG A 275 9.96 1.33 0.67
CA ARG A 275 10.80 0.90 -0.47
C ARG A 275 11.32 2.12 -1.25
N PRO A 276 12.58 2.11 -1.75
CA PRO A 276 13.10 3.17 -2.59
C PRO A 276 12.16 3.46 -3.77
N SER A 277 11.76 4.73 -3.89
CA SER A 277 10.74 5.20 -4.84
C SER A 277 10.81 6.71 -5.11
N ILE A 278 11.45 7.47 -4.22
CA ILE A 278 11.71 8.90 -4.35
C ILE A 278 13.20 9.13 -4.66
N ALA A 279 13.51 10.00 -5.62
CA ALA A 279 14.88 10.41 -5.90
C ALA A 279 15.33 11.49 -4.89
N PRO A 280 16.60 11.49 -4.43
CA PRO A 280 17.14 12.57 -3.62
C PRO A 280 17.28 13.85 -4.46
N THR A 281 17.37 15.01 -3.81
CA THR A 281 17.55 16.30 -4.52
C THR A 281 18.78 16.25 -5.44
N PHE A 282 18.58 16.63 -6.70
CA PHE A 282 19.56 16.54 -7.81
C PHE A 282 19.95 15.11 -8.27
N GLY A 283 19.34 14.06 -7.71
CA GLY A 283 19.38 12.70 -8.25
C GLY A 283 18.21 12.41 -9.20
N VAL A 284 18.31 11.28 -9.92
CA VAL A 284 17.23 10.75 -10.78
C VAL A 284 16.84 9.30 -10.44
N GLU A 285 17.67 8.60 -9.66
CA GLU A 285 17.41 7.22 -9.23
C GLU A 285 16.60 7.18 -7.92
N PRO A 286 15.66 6.24 -7.76
CA PRO A 286 14.88 6.11 -6.53
C PRO A 286 15.75 5.55 -5.39
N MET A 287 16.09 6.38 -4.41
CA MET A 287 16.92 6.01 -3.25
C MET A 287 16.18 6.15 -1.90
N LEU A 288 15.15 6.99 -1.84
CA LEU A 288 14.41 7.31 -0.62
C LEU A 288 13.00 6.69 -0.65
N GLY A 289 12.43 6.44 0.53
CA GLY A 289 11.02 6.09 0.66
C GLY A 289 10.10 7.31 0.58
N THR A 290 8.80 7.07 0.47
CA THR A 290 7.71 8.07 0.52
C THR A 290 7.40 8.49 1.98
N PHE A 291 8.43 8.92 2.72
CA PHE A 291 8.43 9.14 4.18
C PHE A 291 7.19 9.88 4.73
#